data_AF-A0A6B2LLT6-F1
#
_entry.id   AF-A0A6B2LLT6-F1
#
_cell.length_a   1.000
_cell.length_b   1.000
_cell.length_c   1.000
_cell.angle_alpha   90.00
_cell.angle_beta   90.00
_cell.angle_gamma   90.00
#
_symmetry.space_group_name_H-M   'P 1'
#
loop_
_entity.id
_entity.type
_entity.pdbx_description
1 polymer ?
#
loop_
_entity_poly.entity_id
_entity_poly.type
_entity_poly.pdbx_seq_one_letter_code
_entity_poly.pdbx_strand_id
1 'polypeptide(L)'
;MSMFTKKQEHAKIHVLPLWELNFDKIHRYIEKLGWPISRAVAIKPTGWSYQQKPKKQNSNQIYQKDVNYKGNISIWGMPYSEHSSFTELGLFVKSLQANSIIPTVNTKDTGKMQVWLCKLL
;
A
#
# COMPACT_ATOMS: atom_id res chain seq x y z
N MET A 1 -20.72 20.48 4.71
CA MET A 1 -19.41 20.26 5.37
C MET A 1 -18.40 19.90 4.30
N SER A 2 -17.26 20.60 4.22
CA SER A 2 -16.18 20.25 3.28
C SER A 2 -15.26 19.22 3.93
N MET A 3 -14.98 18.11 3.24
CA MET A 3 -14.06 17.06 3.71
C MET A 3 -12.58 17.48 3.58
N PHE A 4 -12.30 18.47 2.73
CA PHE A 4 -10.93 18.94 2.43
C PHE A 4 -10.76 20.42 2.79
N THR A 5 -9.52 20.80 3.10
CA THR A 5 -9.09 22.18 3.31
C THR A 5 -7.74 22.41 2.65
N LYS A 6 -7.54 23.62 2.11
CA LYS A 6 -6.22 24.08 1.62
C LYS A 6 -5.38 24.72 2.73
N LYS A 7 -6.03 25.18 3.79
CA LYS A 7 -5.40 25.77 4.98
C LYS A 7 -4.85 24.64 5.83
N GLN A 8 -3.52 24.61 5.99
CA GLN A 8 -2.84 23.55 6.73
C GLN A 8 -3.25 23.61 8.21
N GLU A 9 -3.37 24.82 8.76
CA GLU A 9 -3.77 25.12 10.14
C GLU A 9 -5.13 24.59 10.56
N HIS A 10 -5.99 24.21 9.60
CA HIS A 10 -7.31 23.67 9.88
C HIS A 10 -7.36 22.14 9.84
N ALA A 11 -6.24 21.45 9.59
CA ALA A 11 -6.19 20.00 9.49
C ALA A 11 -5.11 19.40 10.39
N LYS A 12 -5.38 18.18 10.88
CA LYS A 12 -4.37 17.33 11.55
C LYS A 12 -3.84 16.23 10.62
N ILE A 13 -4.52 16.02 9.49
CA ILE A 13 -4.14 15.05 8.47
C ILE A 13 -3.71 15.84 7.24
N HIS A 14 -2.47 15.63 6.83
CA HIS A 14 -1.83 16.37 5.76
C HIS A 14 -1.50 15.38 4.64
N VAL A 15 -1.92 15.68 3.42
CA VAL A 15 -1.61 14.87 2.24
C VAL A 15 -0.32 15.41 1.63
N LEU A 16 0.70 14.55 1.58
CA LEU A 16 2.00 14.86 1.00
C LEU A 16 2.28 13.90 -0.16
N PRO A 17 3.09 14.32 -1.15
CA PRO A 17 3.56 13.40 -2.18
C PRO A 17 4.34 12.22 -1.58
N LEU A 18 4.19 11.02 -2.15
CA LEU A 18 4.82 9.80 -1.61
C LEU A 18 6.36 9.89 -1.49
N TRP A 19 7.02 10.66 -2.36
CA TRP A 19 8.48 10.89 -2.31
C TRP A 19 8.93 11.81 -1.17
N GLU A 20 7.98 12.47 -0.49
CA GLU A 20 8.22 13.27 0.72
C GLU A 20 8.09 12.47 2.01
N LEU A 21 7.57 11.25 1.94
CA LEU A 21 7.39 10.37 3.09
C LEU A 21 8.70 9.65 3.47
N ASN A 22 9.72 10.43 3.81
CA ASN A 22 10.94 9.98 4.48
C ASN A 22 11.22 10.87 5.70
N PHE A 23 12.03 10.38 6.63
CA PHE A 23 12.21 11.05 7.91
C PHE A 23 12.71 12.49 7.79
N ASP A 24 13.68 12.74 6.92
CA ASP A 24 14.31 14.07 6.84
C ASP A 24 13.35 15.10 6.21
N LYS A 25 12.57 14.70 5.21
CA LYS A 25 11.54 15.56 4.61
C LYS A 25 10.34 15.79 5.53
N ILE A 26 9.90 14.76 6.25
CA ILE A 26 8.82 14.89 7.25
C ILE A 26 9.27 15.82 8.38
N HIS A 27 10.51 15.70 8.85
CA HIS A 27 11.07 16.60 9.86
C HIS A 27 11.01 18.07 9.40
N ARG A 28 11.54 18.35 8.20
CA ARG A 28 11.48 19.70 7.61
C ARG A 28 10.06 20.21 7.43
N TYR A 29 9.13 19.32 7.09
CA TYR A 29 7.72 19.67 6.97
C TYR A 29 7.11 20.10 8.31
N ILE A 30 7.38 19.35 9.37
CA ILE A 30 6.93 19.66 10.73
C ILE A 30 7.51 20.98 11.22
N GLU A 31 8.80 21.21 11.00
CA GLU A 31 9.46 22.49 11.34
C GLU A 31 8.79 23.67 10.64
N LYS A 32 8.43 23.50 9.36
CA LYS A 32 7.74 24.53 8.58
C LYS A 32 6.33 24.84 9.08
N LEU A 33 5.62 23.85 9.65
CA LEU A 33 4.31 24.08 10.25
C LEU A 33 4.41 24.98 11.49
N GLY A 34 5.52 24.95 12.22
CA GLY A 34 5.75 25.78 13.39
C GLY A 34 4.88 25.45 14.60
N TRP A 35 4.23 24.29 14.61
CA TRP A 35 3.37 23.86 15.72
C TRP A 35 4.09 22.85 16.62
N PRO A 36 3.77 22.81 17.93
CA PRO A 36 4.28 21.78 18.82
C PRO A 36 3.66 20.42 18.46
N ILE A 37 4.40 19.59 17.72
CA ILE A 37 4.00 18.22 17.38
C ILE A 37 4.76 17.22 18.26
N SER A 38 4.05 16.58 19.18
CA SER A 38 4.62 15.57 20.08
C SER A 38 4.93 14.25 19.37
N ARG A 39 4.17 13.90 18.33
CA ARG A 39 4.34 12.68 17.53
C ARG A 39 3.80 12.87 16.12
N ALA A 40 4.51 12.37 15.12
CA ALA A 40 4.08 12.33 13.74
C ALA A 40 3.98 10.88 13.24
N VAL A 41 2.90 10.59 12.52
CA VAL A 41 2.66 9.29 11.88
C VAL A 41 2.47 9.55 10.39
N ALA A 42 3.36 9.01 9.58
CA ALA A 42 3.27 9.05 8.12
C ALA A 42 2.77 7.70 7.61
N ILE A 43 1.72 7.74 6.80
CA ILE A 43 1.14 6.56 6.17
C ILE A 43 1.60 6.53 4.71
N LYS A 44 2.29 5.47 4.34
CA LYS A 44 2.70 5.20 2.96
C LYS A 44 1.83 4.06 2.42
N PRO A 45 0.75 4.37 1.68
CA PRO A 45 0.02 3.33 0.97
C PRO A 45 0.96 2.70 -0.07
N THR A 46 1.11 1.40 0.00
CA THR A 46 1.87 0.61 -0.96
C THR A 46 0.96 -0.44 -1.55
N GLY A 47 1.22 -0.84 -2.79
CA GLY A 47 0.60 -2.04 -3.37
C GLY A 47 1.01 -3.30 -2.62
N TRP A 48 1.03 -4.43 -3.31
CA TRP A 48 1.29 -5.71 -2.67
C TRP A 48 2.75 -5.82 -2.17
N SER A 49 2.97 -5.70 -0.86
CA SER A 49 4.26 -5.98 -0.20
C SER A 49 4.29 -7.42 0.33
N TYR A 50 4.17 -8.41 -0.56
CA TYR A 50 4.36 -9.80 -0.11
C TYR A 50 5.82 -10.07 0.18
N GLN A 51 6.14 -9.88 1.44
CA GLN A 51 7.32 -10.48 2.01
C GLN A 51 6.96 -11.94 2.28
N GLN A 52 7.73 -12.87 1.70
CA GLN A 52 7.57 -14.29 2.00
C GLN A 52 7.51 -14.46 3.53
N LYS A 53 6.42 -15.04 4.02
CA LYS A 53 6.23 -15.26 5.45
C LYS A 53 7.42 -16.12 5.95
N PRO A 54 8.21 -15.68 6.95
CA PRO A 54 9.05 -16.63 7.67
C PRO A 54 8.13 -17.72 8.22
N LYS A 55 8.58 -18.99 8.19
CA LYS A 55 7.77 -20.22 8.38
C LYS A 55 6.98 -20.32 9.71
N LYS A 56 7.03 -19.31 10.59
CA LYS A 56 6.30 -19.25 11.86
C LYS A 56 5.92 -17.80 12.18
N GLN A 57 4.66 -17.40 11.96
CA GLN A 57 4.11 -16.20 12.61
C GLN A 57 2.62 -16.35 12.91
N ASN A 58 2.26 -15.94 14.12
CA ASN A 58 0.90 -15.75 14.60
C ASN A 58 0.22 -14.62 13.79
N SER A 59 -1.08 -14.74 13.54
CA SER A 59 -1.89 -13.86 12.68
C SER A 59 -1.79 -12.36 12.97
N ASN A 60 -1.34 -11.96 14.15
CA ASN A 60 -1.25 -10.55 14.57
C ASN A 60 0.05 -9.82 14.13
N GLN A 61 1.03 -10.50 13.51
CA GLN A 61 2.30 -9.89 13.08
C GLN A 61 2.30 -9.37 11.63
N ILE A 62 1.20 -9.53 10.89
CA ILE A 62 1.11 -9.19 9.47
C ILE A 62 1.34 -7.68 9.20
N TYR A 63 0.96 -6.81 10.14
CA TYR A 63 0.98 -5.35 9.96
C TYR A 63 2.16 -4.64 10.62
N GLN A 64 2.92 -5.30 11.49
CA GLN A 64 4.01 -4.66 12.24
C GLN A 64 5.31 -4.57 11.46
N LYS A 65 5.45 -5.30 10.34
CA LYS A 65 6.73 -5.51 9.68
C LYS A 65 7.24 -4.32 8.86
N ASP A 66 6.35 -3.42 8.44
CA ASP A 66 6.69 -2.27 7.58
C ASP A 66 6.57 -0.92 8.32
N VAL A 67 6.84 -0.89 9.65
CA VAL A 67 6.89 0.37 10.42
C VAL A 67 8.32 0.73 10.78
N ASN A 68 8.73 1.94 10.41
CA ASN A 68 10.05 2.50 10.73
C ASN A 68 9.90 3.68 11.70
N TYR A 69 10.79 3.77 12.69
CA TYR A 69 10.77 4.81 13.72
C TYR A 69 12.07 5.63 13.72
N LYS A 70 11.96 6.95 13.90
CA LYS A 70 13.09 7.85 14.17
C LYS A 70 12.61 9.00 15.07
N GLY A 71 13.00 8.97 16.34
CA GLY A 71 12.56 9.95 17.33
C GLY A 71 11.03 9.94 17.52
N ASN A 72 10.40 11.10 17.33
CA ASN A 72 8.95 11.27 17.42
C ASN A 72 8.19 10.99 16.10
N ILE A 73 8.89 10.54 15.05
CA ILE A 73 8.32 10.25 13.74
C ILE A 73 8.25 8.74 13.53
N SER A 74 7.11 8.24 13.04
CA SER A 74 6.95 6.87 12.56
C SER A 74 6.39 6.85 11.13
N ILE A 75 6.91 5.95 10.28
CA ILE A 75 6.48 5.78 8.89
C ILE A 75 5.95 4.36 8.73
N TRP A 76 4.69 4.24 8.31
CA TRP A 76 3.94 3.00 8.23
C TRP A 76 3.69 2.66 6.77
N GLY A 77 4.30 1.57 6.29
CA GLY A 77 3.90 0.93 5.04
C GLY A 77 2.56 0.22 5.23
N MET A 78 1.54 0.65 4.49
CA MET A 78 0.21 0.05 4.57
C MET A 78 -0.07 -0.72 3.28
N PRO A 79 -0.38 -2.03 3.35
CA PRO A 79 -0.74 -2.82 2.17
C PRO A 79 -2.15 -2.42 1.72
N TYR A 80 -2.22 -1.51 0.75
CA TYR A 80 -3.44 -1.04 0.11
C TYR A 80 -3.32 -1.27 -1.39
N SER A 81 -4.06 -2.27 -1.88
CA SER A 81 -4.06 -2.64 -3.29
C SER A 81 -5.35 -2.19 -3.95
N GLU A 82 -5.22 -1.47 -5.07
CA GLU A 82 -6.33 -1.19 -6.00
C GLU A 82 -6.44 -2.25 -7.10
N HIS A 83 -5.53 -3.23 -7.09
CA HIS A 83 -5.57 -4.40 -7.96
C HIS A 83 -6.10 -5.63 -7.21
N SER A 84 -6.82 -6.50 -7.94
CA SER A 84 -7.29 -7.77 -7.42
C SER A 84 -6.13 -8.63 -6.91
N SER A 85 -6.32 -9.23 -5.75
CA SER A 85 -5.48 -10.33 -5.30
C SER A 85 -5.61 -11.52 -6.24
N PHE A 86 -4.64 -12.43 -6.14
CA PHE A 86 -4.62 -13.64 -6.95
C PHE A 86 -5.92 -14.47 -6.81
N THR A 87 -6.43 -14.60 -5.59
CA THR A 87 -7.67 -15.34 -5.31
C THR A 87 -8.90 -14.64 -5.88
N GLU A 88 -9.01 -13.32 -5.69
CA GLU A 88 -10.14 -12.53 -6.21
C GLU A 88 -10.21 -12.61 -7.73
N LEU A 89 -9.08 -12.44 -8.41
CA LEU A 89 -9.00 -12.55 -9.87
C LEU A 89 -9.38 -13.96 -10.33
N GLY A 90 -8.88 -15.01 -9.66
CA GLY A 90 -9.20 -16.40 -10.01
C GLY A 90 -10.69 -16.71 -9.85
N LEU A 91 -11.33 -16.24 -8.78
CA LEU A 91 -12.77 -16.40 -8.56
C LEU A 91 -13.59 -15.62 -9.60
N PHE A 92 -13.18 -14.39 -9.92
CA PHE A 92 -13.85 -13.59 -10.94
C PHE A 92 -13.79 -14.26 -12.31
N VAL A 93 -12.60 -14.72 -12.74
CA VAL A 93 -12.42 -15.44 -14.00
C VAL A 93 -13.30 -16.69 -14.07
N LYS A 94 -13.32 -17.51 -13.01
CA LYS A 94 -14.20 -18.69 -12.93
C LYS A 94 -15.68 -18.35 -13.01
N SER A 95 -16.09 -17.21 -12.44
CA SER A 95 -17.49 -16.77 -12.48
C SER A 95 -17.92 -16.32 -13.87
N LEU A 96 -16.99 -15.86 -14.72
CA LEU A 96 -17.28 -15.32 -16.04
C LEU A 96 -17.43 -16.41 -17.12
N GLN A 97 -16.81 -17.58 -16.93
CA GLN A 97 -16.82 -18.69 -17.90
C GLN A 97 -16.45 -18.26 -19.34
N ALA A 98 -15.50 -17.34 -19.47
CA ALA A 98 -15.12 -16.79 -20.76
C ALA A 98 -14.43 -17.84 -21.65
N ASN A 99 -14.70 -17.83 -22.95
CA ASN A 99 -14.05 -18.75 -23.91
C ASN A 99 -12.54 -18.47 -24.09
N SER A 100 -12.10 -17.24 -23.81
CA SER A 100 -10.70 -16.84 -23.93
C SER A 100 -10.37 -15.71 -22.97
N ILE A 101 -9.10 -15.63 -22.56
CA ILE A 101 -8.60 -14.60 -21.64
C ILE A 101 -7.34 -13.99 -22.25
N ILE A 102 -7.34 -12.66 -22.41
CA ILE A 102 -6.22 -11.90 -22.98
C ILE A 102 -5.60 -11.03 -21.87
N PRO A 103 -4.40 -11.36 -21.37
CA PRO A 103 -3.76 -10.57 -20.32
C PRO A 103 -3.20 -9.25 -20.87
N THR A 104 -3.35 -8.17 -20.10
CA THR A 104 -2.88 -6.82 -20.47
C THR A 104 -1.69 -6.34 -19.64
N VAL A 105 -1.37 -7.02 -18.54
CA VAL A 105 -0.27 -6.68 -17.62
C VAL A 105 0.67 -7.88 -17.50
N ASN A 106 1.98 -7.64 -17.30
CA ASN A 106 3.02 -8.68 -17.22
C ASN A 106 3.11 -9.58 -18.47
N THR A 107 2.86 -9.02 -19.65
CA THR A 107 2.80 -9.74 -20.94
C THR A 107 4.15 -10.23 -21.47
N LYS A 108 5.27 -9.85 -20.83
CA LYS A 108 6.62 -10.25 -21.25
C LYS A 108 7.05 -11.62 -20.72
N ASP A 109 6.47 -12.08 -19.61
CA ASP A 109 6.75 -13.39 -18.99
C ASP A 109 5.43 -14.12 -18.73
N THR A 110 4.91 -14.74 -19.79
CA THR A 110 3.56 -15.33 -19.78
C THR A 110 3.52 -16.79 -19.36
N GLY A 111 4.66 -17.49 -19.26
CA GLY A 111 4.67 -18.96 -19.09
C GLY A 111 3.90 -19.42 -17.85
N LYS A 112 4.13 -18.76 -16.71
CA LYS A 112 3.40 -19.07 -15.46
C LYS A 112 1.92 -18.67 -15.51
N MET A 113 1.61 -17.58 -16.20
CA MET A 113 0.26 -17.06 -16.34
C MET A 113 -0.59 -17.97 -17.21
N GLN A 114 -0.06 -18.42 -18.35
CA GLN A 114 -0.74 -19.35 -19.26
C GLN A 114 -1.09 -20.67 -18.56
N VAL A 115 -0.15 -21.25 -17.80
CA VAL A 115 -0.42 -22.46 -17.00
C VAL A 115 -1.58 -22.25 -16.02
N TRP A 116 -1.71 -21.06 -15.44
CA TRP A 116 -2.80 -20.73 -14.53
C TRP A 116 -4.12 -20.50 -15.24
N LEU A 117 -4.12 -19.78 -16.37
CA LEU A 117 -5.32 -19.54 -17.17
C LEU A 117 -5.89 -20.87 -17.71
N CYS A 118 -5.05 -21.80 -18.17
CA CYS A 118 -5.47 -23.14 -18.60
C CYS A 118 -6.09 -24.00 -17.47
N LYS A 119 -5.91 -23.63 -16.19
CA LYS A 119 -6.57 -24.30 -15.05
C LYS A 119 -7.88 -23.64 -14.64
N LEU A 120 -8.11 -22.41 -15.12
CA LEU A 120 -9.28 -21.60 -14.77
C LEU A 120 -10.36 -21.64 -15.86
N LEU A 121 -9.94 -21.88 -17.11
CA LEU A 121 -10.78 -22.30 -18.24
C LEU A 121 -11.08 -23.80 -18.15
#